data_AF-A0A9E1SY56-F1
#
_entry.id   AF-A0A9E1SY56-F1
#
_cell.length_a   1.000
_cell.length_b   1.000
_cell.length_c   1.000
_cell.angle_alpha   90.00
_cell.angle_beta   90.00
_cell.angle_gamma   90.00
#
_symmetry.space_group_name_H-M   'P 1'
#
loop_
_entity.id
_entity.type
_entity.pdbx_description
1 polymer ?
#
loop_
_entity_poly.entity_id
_entity_poly.type
_entity_poly.pdbx_seq_one_letter_code
_entity_poly.pdbx_strand_id
1 'polypeptide(L)' 'PARTDVPDMMFDHCGKKGMADLAAANAAGSLFGSMAHGHTVRPAIQSAIVDVVSAHFNGEFSAEEAAEEMVAAVAAAR' A
#
# COMPACT_ATOMS: atom_id res chain seq x y z
N PRO A 1 1.02 4.24 -17.58
CA PRO A 1 0.48 5.62 -17.54
C PRO A 1 -0.81 5.63 -16.71
N ALA A 2 -1.24 6.77 -16.15
CA ALA A 2 -2.50 6.84 -15.39
C ALA A 2 -3.74 6.72 -16.30
N ARG A 3 -3.67 7.25 -17.53
CA ARG A 3 -4.66 6.97 -18.58
C ARG A 3 -4.56 5.52 -19.03
N THR A 4 -5.64 4.77 -18.88
CA THR A 4 -5.72 3.32 -19.19
C THR A 4 -5.97 3.01 -20.66
N ASP A 5 -6.22 4.03 -21.49
CA ASP A 5 -6.49 3.93 -22.93
C ASP A 5 -5.24 4.16 -23.80
N VAL A 6 -4.08 4.37 -23.19
CA VAL A 6 -2.83 4.65 -23.91
C VAL A 6 -2.24 3.34 -24.46
N PRO A 7 -1.81 3.30 -25.74
CA PRO A 7 -1.12 2.14 -26.28
C PRO A 7 0.20 1.82 -25.54
N ASP A 8 0.49 0.54 -25.34
CA ASP A 8 1.64 0.09 -24.56
C ASP A 8 2.97 0.05 -25.35
N MET A 9 2.91 0.27 -26.67
CA MET A 9 4.01 0.04 -27.60
C MET A 9 5.29 0.85 -27.29
N MET A 10 5.15 2.01 -26.67
CA MET A 10 6.24 2.92 -26.32
C MET A 10 6.86 2.64 -24.93
N PHE A 11 6.32 1.69 -24.17
CA PHE A 11 6.84 1.33 -22.86
C PHE A 11 7.83 0.16 -22.98
N ASP A 12 8.76 0.08 -22.03
CA ASP A 12 9.63 -1.09 -21.91
C ASP A 12 8.84 -2.33 -21.45
N HIS A 13 9.54 -3.46 -21.34
CA HIS A 13 8.93 -4.71 -20.89
C HIS A 13 8.26 -4.59 -19.51
N CYS A 14 8.87 -3.87 -18.56
CA CYS A 14 8.33 -3.69 -17.21
C CYS A 14 7.07 -2.82 -17.23
N GLY A 15 7.06 -1.75 -18.03
CA GLY A 15 5.89 -0.88 -18.22
C GLY A 15 4.72 -1.61 -18.86
N LYS A 16 4.97 -2.41 -19.92
CA LYS A 16 3.95 -3.25 -20.55
C LYS A 16 3.35 -4.26 -19.56
N LYS A 17 4.21 -4.95 -18.80
CA LYS A 17 3.77 -5.89 -17.76
C LYS A 17 2.91 -5.19 -16.71
N GLY A 18 3.34 -4.03 -16.20
CA GLY A 18 2.58 -3.27 -15.21
C GLY A 18 1.21 -2.80 -15.72
N MET A 19 1.10 -2.43 -16.99
CA MET A 19 -0.18 -2.07 -17.61
C MET A 19 -1.13 -3.28 -17.71
N ALA A 20 -0.62 -4.44 -18.12
CA ALA A 20 -1.39 -5.68 -18.18
C ALA A 20 -1.85 -6.14 -16.78
N ASP A 21 -0.96 -6.12 -15.80
CA ASP A 21 -1.25 -6.50 -14.42
C ASP A 21 -2.31 -5.57 -13.79
N LEU A 22 -2.24 -4.26 -14.05
CA LEU A 22 -3.22 -3.29 -13.58
C LEU A 22 -4.62 -3.57 -14.17
N ALA A 23 -4.70 -3.85 -15.47
CA ALA A 23 -5.97 -4.18 -16.12
C ALA A 23 -6.56 -5.49 -15.58
N ALA A 24 -5.73 -6.52 -15.39
CA ALA A 24 -6.15 -7.80 -14.83
C ALA A 24 -6.64 -7.67 -13.38
N ALA A 25 -5.90 -6.95 -12.53
CA ALA A 25 -6.28 -6.73 -11.13
C ALA A 25 -7.58 -5.92 -11.01
N ASN A 26 -7.77 -4.91 -11.87
CA ASN A 26 -9.01 -4.13 -11.89
C ASN A 26 -10.21 -5.00 -12.30
N ALA A 27 -10.06 -5.84 -13.33
CA ALA A 27 -11.11 -6.76 -13.78
C ALA A 27 -11.44 -7.82 -12.72
N ALA A 28 -10.45 -8.28 -11.94
CA ALA A 28 -10.62 -9.26 -10.88
C ALA A 28 -11.08 -8.67 -9.54
N GLY A 29 -11.18 -7.34 -9.41
CA GLY A 29 -11.49 -6.68 -8.13
C GLY A 29 -10.38 -6.79 -7.08
N SER A 30 -9.14 -7.07 -7.51
CA SER A 30 -7.96 -7.20 -6.65
C SER A 30 -7.01 -6.00 -6.73
N LEU A 31 -7.44 -4.90 -7.36
CA LEU A 31 -6.69 -3.65 -7.40
C LEU A 31 -6.92 -2.85 -6.10
N PHE A 32 -5.94 -2.90 -5.20
CA PHE A 32 -5.98 -2.17 -3.93
C PHE A 32 -5.05 -0.95 -3.93
N GLY A 33 -5.46 0.10 -3.23
CA GLY A 33 -4.58 1.23 -2.93
C GLY A 33 -3.41 0.80 -2.05
N SER A 34 -2.23 1.33 -2.33
CA SER A 34 -1.05 1.16 -1.47
C SER A 34 -1.14 2.05 -0.22
N MET A 35 -1.04 1.44 0.97
CA MET A 35 -1.03 2.16 2.25
C MET A 35 0.24 3.02 2.38
N ALA A 36 1.40 2.45 2.07
CA ALA A 36 2.69 3.14 2.18
C ALA A 36 2.85 4.33 1.21
N HIS A 37 2.04 4.38 0.13
CA HIS A 37 2.05 5.48 -0.85
C HIS A 37 0.77 6.33 -0.79
N GLY A 38 0.05 6.32 0.33
CA GLY A 38 -1.06 7.27 0.57
C GLY A 38 -2.34 7.02 -0.23
N HIS A 39 -2.54 5.82 -0.78
CA HIS A 39 -3.73 5.48 -1.58
C HIS A 39 -4.85 4.80 -0.79
N THR A 40 -4.61 4.42 0.47
CA THR A 40 -5.57 3.61 1.26
C THR A 40 -6.17 4.35 2.45
N VAL A 41 -5.39 5.20 3.12
CA VAL A 41 -5.77 5.83 4.40
C VAL A 41 -5.35 7.30 4.43
N ARG A 42 -5.91 8.08 5.36
CA ARG A 42 -5.49 9.48 5.60
C ARG A 42 -4.03 9.53 6.11
N PRO A 43 -3.29 10.61 5.83
CA PRO A 43 -1.88 10.74 6.24
C PRO A 43 -1.60 10.46 7.72
N ALA A 44 -2.48 10.90 8.64
CA ALA A 44 -2.31 10.64 10.08
C ALA A 44 -2.31 9.13 10.41
N ILE A 45 -3.21 8.36 9.78
CA ILE A 45 -3.28 6.90 9.95
C ILE A 45 -2.07 6.24 9.27
N GLN A 46 -1.64 6.75 8.11
CA GLN A 46 -0.44 6.24 7.43
C GLN A 46 0.80 6.38 8.31
N SER A 47 1.03 7.56 8.90
CA SER A 47 2.14 7.78 9.84
C SER A 47 2.08 6.83 11.02
N ALA A 48 0.91 6.69 11.67
CA ALA A 48 0.73 5.76 12.79
C ALA A 48 1.08 4.30 12.43
N ILE A 49 0.66 3.83 11.25
CA ILE A 49 1.00 2.48 10.77
C ILE A 49 2.51 2.35 10.53
N VAL A 50 3.13 3.33 9.88
CA VAL A 50 4.57 3.33 9.59
C VAL A 50 5.40 3.31 10.87
N ASP A 51 4.98 4.04 11.90
CA ASP A 51 5.66 4.07 13.20
C ASP A 51 5.64 2.69 13.87
N VAL A 52 4.47 2.04 13.96
CA VAL A 52 4.36 0.69 14.55
C VAL A 52 5.16 -0.35 13.75
N VAL A 53 5.09 -0.32 12.41
CA VAL A 53 5.87 -1.23 11.56
C VAL A 53 7.37 -1.01 11.76
N SER A 54 7.81 0.24 11.89
CA SER A 54 9.22 0.57 12.09
C SER A 54 9.72 0.11 13.46
N ALA A 55 8.94 0.34 14.53
CA ALA A 55 9.26 -0.11 15.88
C ALA A 55 9.37 -1.65 15.94
N HIS A 56 8.43 -2.37 15.32
CA HIS A 56 8.51 -3.84 15.22
C HIS A 56 9.76 -4.29 14.45
N PHE A 57 10.03 -3.68 13.29
CA PHE A 57 11.20 -4.02 12.48
C PHE A 57 12.52 -3.78 13.22
N ASN A 58 12.57 -2.76 14.08
CA ASN A 58 13.73 -2.45 14.92
C ASN A 58 13.83 -3.32 16.19
N GLY A 59 12.88 -4.24 16.41
CA GLY A 59 12.88 -5.15 17.55
C GLY A 59 12.34 -4.55 18.84
N GLU A 60 11.64 -3.41 18.77
CA GLU A 60 11.00 -2.77 19.94
C GLU A 60 9.72 -3.50 20.36
N PHE A 61 9.05 -4.17 19.41
CA PHE A 61 7.87 -4.99 19.64
C PHE A 61 8.05 -6.40 19.07
N SER A 62 7.57 -7.41 19.80
CA SER A 62 7.22 -8.71 19.21
C SER A 62 6.12 -8.56 18.16
N ALA A 63 5.85 -9.63 17.38
CA ALA A 63 4.78 -9.60 16.39
C ALA A 63 3.40 -9.43 17.04
N GLU A 64 3.21 -10.06 18.20
CA GLU A 64 1.99 -9.97 19.00
C GLU A 64 1.80 -8.56 19.55
N GLU A 65 2.81 -7.97 20.18
CA GLU A 65 2.76 -6.58 20.68
C GLU A 65 2.53 -5.58 19.53
N ALA A 66 3.21 -5.76 18.40
CA ALA A 66 3.02 -4.89 17.24
C ALA A 66 1.60 -4.93 16.68
N ALA A 67 0.94 -6.10 16.71
CA ALA A 67 -0.45 -6.23 16.29
C ALA A 67 -1.41 -5.49 17.22
N GLU A 68 -1.19 -5.55 18.54
CA GLU A 68 -1.97 -4.81 19.54
C GLU A 68 -1.76 -3.30 19.39
N GLU A 69 -0.50 -2.86 19.28
CA GLU A 69 -0.12 -1.46 19.08
C GLU A 69 -0.67 -0.90 17.75
N MET A 70 -0.71 -1.70 16.69
CA MET A 70 -1.32 -1.31 15.41
C MET A 70 -2.79 -0.92 15.57
N VAL A 71 -3.56 -1.70 16.32
CA VAL A 71 -4.98 -1.42 16.57
C VAL A 71 -5.14 -0.12 17.37
N ALA A 72 -4.34 0.05 18.42
CA ALA A 72 -4.37 1.24 19.27
C ALA A 72 -3.98 2.51 18.51
N ALA A 73 -2.86 2.47 17.76
CA ALA A 73 -2.33 3.60 17.01
C ALA A 73 -3.29 4.05 15.90
N VAL A 74 -3.85 3.10 15.14
CA VAL A 74 -4.85 3.41 14.10
C VAL A 74 -6.11 4.01 14.72
N ALA A 75 -6.58 3.53 15.88
CA ALA A 75 -7.73 4.10 16.56
C ALA A 75 -7.47 5.54 17.05
N ALA A 76 -6.28 5.80 17.59
CA ALA A 76 -5.88 7.12 18.05
C ALA A 76 -5.71 8.15 16.91
N ALA A 77 -5.36 7.69 15.71
CA ALA A 77 -5.14 8.53 14.53
C ALA A 77 -6.41 8.81 13.68
N ARG A 78 -7.59 8.36 14.12
CA ARG A 78 -8.87 8.54 13.41
C ARG A 78 -9.44 9.95 13.51
#